data_AF-A0A357FZW8-F1
#
_entry.id   AF-A0A357FZW8-F1
#
_cell.length_a   1.000
_cell.length_b   1.000
_cell.length_c   1.000
_cell.angle_alpha   90.00
_cell.angle_beta   90.00
_cell.angle_gamma   90.00
#
_symmetry.space_group_name_H-M   'P 1'
#
loop_
_entity.id
_entity.type
_entity.pdbx_description
1 polymer ?
#
loop_
_entity_poly.entity_id
_entity_poly.type
_entity_poly.pdbx_seq_one_letter_code
_entity_poly.pdbx_strand_id
1 'polypeptide(L)'
;MYEQEGIASALRWDPETGRMQVFLGAARTILPRIQSMDANFVSVNPEVAEIVPWKNRNLRTEKLSRATARTLMFSGLAVALVAGLLLVFSFISVNMVERNLGKVKMATDKASTDLMVNAYNAMQSDTIKHMVRIQEILDSLAKVDGTLVRYEVKGGQVEWEALLPPAFAQEYGTVQQGLEKDGRVRVKATR
;
A
#
# COMPACT_ATOMS: atom_id res chain seq x y z
N MET A 1 28.03 37.82 57.63
CA MET A 1 27.99 39.30 57.66
C MET A 1 29.18 39.81 56.88
N TYR A 2 28.94 40.75 55.98
CA TYR A 2 29.94 41.41 55.17
C TYR A 2 29.88 42.90 55.47
N GLU A 3 31.03 43.50 55.79
CA GLU A 3 31.16 44.93 56.02
C GLU A 3 32.29 45.47 55.14
N GLN A 4 31.97 46.48 54.34
CA GLN A 4 32.96 47.19 53.54
C GLN A 4 32.53 48.66 53.44
N GLU A 5 33.47 49.58 53.69
CA GLU A 5 33.27 51.03 53.47
C GLU A 5 32.03 51.62 54.17
N GLY A 6 31.68 51.12 55.36
CA GLY A 6 30.55 51.61 56.16
C GLY A 6 29.18 51.07 55.75
N ILE A 7 29.12 50.18 54.75
CA ILE A 7 27.93 49.42 54.38
C ILE A 7 28.05 48.01 54.95
N ALA A 8 27.01 47.56 55.63
CA ALA A 8 26.89 46.19 56.13
C ALA A 8 25.79 45.45 55.38
N SER A 9 26.10 44.21 55.02
CA SER A 9 25.11 43.24 54.57
C SER A 9 25.18 41.97 55.40
N ALA A 10 24.02 41.45 55.76
CA ALA A 10 23.91 40.19 56.47
C ALA A 10 22.77 39.37 55.92
N LEU A 11 22.99 38.07 55.85
CA LEU A 11 22.03 37.10 55.37
C LEU A 11 21.77 36.14 56.53
N ARG A 12 20.51 36.02 56.91
CA ARG A 12 20.06 35.09 57.95
C ARG A 12 19.11 34.09 57.33
N TRP A 13 19.31 32.82 57.68
CA TRP A 13 18.30 31.79 57.51
C TRP A 13 17.42 31.76 58.75
N ASP A 14 16.12 31.99 58.59
CA ASP A 14 15.17 31.94 59.69
C ASP A 14 14.57 30.53 59.79
N PRO A 15 14.88 29.75 60.85
CA PRO A 15 14.44 28.35 60.95
C PRO A 15 12.94 28.21 61.19
N GLU A 16 12.28 29.22 61.74
CA GLU A 16 10.85 29.17 62.05
C GLU A 16 9.98 29.40 60.80
N THR A 17 10.41 30.29 59.92
CA THR A 17 9.68 30.63 58.69
C THR A 17 10.22 29.94 57.44
N GLY A 18 11.41 29.34 57.52
CA GLY A 18 12.13 28.75 56.38
C GLY A 18 12.51 29.79 55.31
N ARG A 19 12.54 31.09 55.67
CA ARG A 19 12.84 32.18 54.75
C ARG A 19 14.25 32.71 54.98
N MET A 20 14.86 33.12 53.87
CA MET A 20 16.11 33.86 53.90
C MET A 20 15.80 35.35 54.06
N GLN A 21 16.30 35.96 55.14
CA GLN A 21 16.17 37.39 55.40
C GLN A 21 17.50 38.07 55.07
N VAL A 22 17.44 39.14 54.27
CA VAL A 22 18.60 39.93 53.88
C VAL A 22 18.50 41.31 54.52
N PHE A 23 19.50 41.65 55.32
CA PHE A 23 19.66 42.97 55.94
C PHE A 23 20.74 43.72 55.17
N LEU A 24 20.39 44.88 54.60
CA LEU A 24 21.29 45.72 53.82
C LEU A 24 21.13 47.18 54.25
N GLY A 25 22.25 47.89 54.45
CA GLY A 25 22.25 49.29 54.88
C GLY A 25 23.52 49.70 55.61
N ALA A 26 23.48 50.84 56.29
CA ALA A 26 24.66 51.37 56.99
C ALA A 26 25.06 50.47 58.18
N ALA A 27 26.37 50.24 58.34
CA ALA A 27 26.90 49.38 59.39
C ALA A 27 26.44 49.81 60.80
N ARG A 28 26.37 51.13 61.04
CA ARG A 28 25.98 51.71 62.33
C ARG A 28 24.53 51.43 62.75
N THR A 29 23.64 51.17 61.80
CA THR A 29 22.21 50.91 62.09
C THR A 29 21.89 49.42 62.10
N ILE A 30 22.63 48.63 61.32
CA ILE A 30 22.39 47.20 61.15
C ILE A 30 23.13 46.37 62.19
N LEU A 31 24.37 46.73 62.54
CA LEU A 31 25.19 45.95 63.46
C LEU A 31 24.54 45.81 64.86
N PRO A 32 24.00 46.88 65.50
CA PRO A 32 23.35 46.74 66.80
C PRO A 32 22.05 45.91 66.72
N ARG A 33 21.30 46.07 65.63
CA ARG A 33 20.06 45.32 65.40
C ARG A 33 20.33 43.83 65.23
N ILE A 34 21.39 43.49 64.50
CA ILE A 34 21.82 42.09 64.31
C ILE A 34 22.35 41.51 65.63
N GLN A 35 23.18 42.25 66.37
CA GLN A 35 23.69 41.81 67.68
C GLN A 35 22.57 41.56 68.70
N SER A 36 21.48 42.34 68.65
CA SER A 36 20.31 42.12 69.51
C SER A 36 19.50 40.86 69.17
N MET A 37 19.74 40.23 68.02
CA MET A 37 18.98 39.05 67.54
C MET A 37 19.59 37.70 67.96
N ASP A 38 20.59 37.72 68.85
CA ASP A 38 21.18 36.57 69.58
C ASP A 38 21.44 35.31 68.72
N ALA A 39 21.93 35.53 67.49
CA ALA A 39 22.24 34.46 66.54
C ALA A 39 23.76 34.34 66.36
N ASN A 40 24.25 33.12 66.08
CA ASN A 40 25.65 32.91 65.75
C ASN A 40 25.97 33.52 64.38
N PHE A 41 26.81 34.55 64.34
CA PHE A 41 27.20 35.22 63.09
C PHE A 41 28.57 34.75 62.62
N VAL A 42 28.66 34.43 61.33
CA VAL A 42 29.94 34.24 60.63
C VAL A 42 30.20 35.51 59.82
N SER A 43 31.31 36.20 60.10
CA SER A 43 31.80 37.31 59.28
C SER A 43 32.55 36.75 58.06
N VAL A 44 32.33 37.37 56.91
CA VAL A 44 33.05 37.04 55.68
C VAL A 44 34.16 38.07 55.54
N ASN A 45 35.41 37.61 55.56
CA ASN A 45 36.57 38.48 55.34
C ASN A 45 36.71 38.74 53.83
N PRO A 46 36.61 40.01 53.34
CA PRO A 46 36.74 40.34 51.93
C PRO A 46 38.09 39.93 51.32
N GLU A 47 39.17 39.92 52.10
CA GLU A 47 40.53 39.63 51.60
C GLU A 47 40.78 38.13 51.37
N VAL A 48 39.99 37.27 52.03
CA VAL A 48 40.16 35.80 52.02
C VAL A 48 38.98 35.09 51.33
N ALA A 49 37.86 35.77 51.15
CA ALA A 49 36.67 35.19 50.54
C ALA A 49 36.87 34.95 49.04
N GLU A 50 36.86 33.69 48.64
CA GLU A 50 36.83 33.32 47.23
C GLU A 50 35.43 33.57 46.64
N ILE A 51 35.38 34.26 45.51
CA ILE A 51 34.12 34.49 44.79
C ILE A 51 33.68 33.17 44.16
N VAL A 52 32.70 32.51 44.78
CA VAL A 52 32.10 31.30 44.20
C VAL A 52 31.09 31.72 43.13
N PRO A 53 31.32 31.41 41.83
CA PRO A 53 30.37 31.77 40.79
C PRO A 53 29.07 30.97 40.97
N TRP A 54 27.94 31.67 40.91
CA TRP A 54 26.63 31.03 40.94
C TRP A 54 26.48 30.07 39.74
N LYS A 55 26.44 28.77 40.01
CA LYS A 55 26.16 27.74 39.01
C LYS A 55 24.70 27.34 39.09
N ASN A 56 23.90 27.82 38.14
CA ASN A 56 22.49 27.42 38.05
C ASN A 56 22.40 25.93 37.70
N ARG A 57 22.00 25.11 38.69
CA ARG A 57 21.87 23.64 38.55
C ARG A 57 20.76 23.23 37.58
N ASN A 58 19.77 24.10 37.36
CA ASN A 58 18.60 23.81 36.52
C ASN A 58 18.73 24.29 35.08
N LEU A 59 19.80 25.04 34.75
CA LEU A 59 19.99 25.61 33.42
C LEU A 59 20.06 24.54 32.32
N ARG A 60 20.67 23.38 32.63
CA ARG A 60 20.77 22.26 31.67
C ARG A 60 19.40 21.67 31.37
N THR A 61 18.58 21.48 32.41
CA THR A 61 17.21 20.95 32.29
C THR A 61 16.31 21.90 31.50
N GLU A 62 16.41 23.21 31.76
CA GLU A 62 15.66 24.21 31.01
C GLU A 62 16.06 24.28 29.53
N LYS A 63 17.37 24.22 29.25
CA LYS A 63 17.89 24.17 27.86
C LYS A 63 17.42 22.92 27.12
N LEU A 64 17.46 21.76 27.79
CA LEU A 64 16.97 20.50 27.23
C LEU A 64 15.48 20.56 26.95
N SER A 65 14.67 21.03 27.90
CA SER A 65 13.22 21.19 27.71
C SER A 65 12.91 22.11 26.53
N ARG A 66 13.59 23.26 26.43
CA ARG A 66 13.42 24.20 25.31
C ARG A 66 13.84 23.59 23.97
N ALA A 67 14.92 22.81 23.96
CA ALA A 67 15.37 22.10 22.77
C ALA A 67 14.35 21.03 22.34
N THR A 68 13.87 20.20 23.26
CA THR A 68 12.86 19.18 22.99
C THR A 68 11.56 19.78 22.46
N ALA A 69 11.10 20.90 23.05
CA ALA A 69 9.91 21.60 22.57
C ALA A 69 10.07 22.11 21.12
N ARG A 70 11.24 22.67 20.79
CA ARG A 70 11.55 23.10 19.42
C ARG A 70 11.59 21.92 18.45
N THR A 71 12.26 20.83 18.82
CA THR A 71 12.35 19.63 17.99
C THR A 71 10.96 19.03 17.72
N LEU A 72 10.10 18.97 18.75
CA LEU A 72 8.73 18.48 18.62
C LEU A 72 7.90 19.35 17.65
N MET A 73 8.03 20.68 17.75
CA MET A 73 7.36 21.61 16.84
C MET A 73 7.81 21.40 15.39
N PHE A 74 9.12 21.30 15.15
CA PHE A 74 9.65 21.07 13.80
C PHE A 74 9.28 19.70 13.24
N SER A 75 9.28 18.63 14.06
CA SER A 75 8.82 17.32 13.61
C SER A 75 7.33 17.32 13.24
N GLY A 76 6.50 17.99 14.06
CA GLY A 76 5.07 18.11 13.77
C GLY A 76 4.82 18.90 12.48
N LEU A 77 5.53 20.01 12.29
CA LEU A 77 5.45 20.82 11.08
C LEU A 77 5.90 20.03 9.84
N ALA A 78 6.99 19.27 9.93
CA ALA A 78 7.49 18.45 8.83
C ALA A 78 6.46 17.39 8.40
N VAL A 79 5.87 16.66 9.36
CA VAL A 79 4.83 15.67 9.07
C VAL A 79 3.60 16.31 8.44
N ALA A 80 3.15 17.45 8.96
CA ALA A 80 2.01 18.18 8.39
C ALA A 80 2.28 18.64 6.95
N LEU A 81 3.49 19.12 6.67
CA LEU A 81 3.88 19.57 5.33
C LEU A 81 3.93 18.40 4.34
N VAL A 82 4.49 17.25 4.75
CA VAL A 82 4.48 16.02 3.93
C VAL A 82 3.05 15.56 3.65
N ALA A 83 2.17 15.54 4.65
CA ALA A 83 0.76 15.19 4.45
C ALA A 83 0.06 16.15 3.48
N GLY A 84 0.31 17.45 3.61
CA GLY A 84 -0.20 18.47 2.68
C GLY A 84 0.27 18.25 1.24
N LEU A 85 1.55 17.93 1.04
CA LEU A 85 2.10 17.63 -0.28
C LEU A 85 1.46 16.39 -0.91
N LEU A 86 1.25 15.32 -0.12
CA LEU A 86 0.57 14.12 -0.59
C LEU A 86 -0.88 14.41 -1.03
N LEU A 87 -1.59 15.26 -0.30
CA LEU A 87 -2.95 15.67 -0.66
C LEU A 87 -2.96 16.48 -1.95
N VAL A 88 -2.05 17.45 -2.11
CA VAL A 88 -1.91 18.23 -3.35
C VAL A 88 -1.58 17.32 -4.53
N PHE A 89 -0.64 16.38 -4.35
CA PHE A 89 -0.28 15.42 -5.38
C PHE A 89 -1.46 14.52 -5.77
N SER A 90 -2.23 14.04 -4.79
CA SER A 90 -3.43 13.25 -5.02
C SER A 90 -4.49 14.05 -5.79
N PHE A 91 -4.70 15.32 -5.41
CA PHE A 91 -5.64 16.21 -6.08
C PHE A 91 -5.24 16.47 -7.55
N ILE A 92 -3.97 16.73 -7.82
CA ILE A 92 -3.47 16.89 -9.20
C ILE A 92 -3.65 15.59 -9.98
N SER A 93 -3.28 14.45 -9.38
CA SER A 93 -3.42 13.13 -10.02
C SER A 93 -4.87 12.84 -10.40
N VAL A 94 -5.83 13.13 -9.52
CA VAL A 94 -7.26 12.94 -9.81
C VAL A 94 -7.75 13.88 -10.91
N ASN A 95 -7.32 15.14 -10.92
CA ASN A 95 -7.72 16.10 -11.95
C ASN A 95 -7.06 15.86 -13.30
N MET A 96 -5.83 15.34 -13.34
CA MET A 96 -5.14 15.00 -14.59
C MET A 96 -5.63 13.68 -15.20
N VAL A 97 -6.19 12.77 -14.40
CA VAL A 97 -6.87 11.58 -14.93
C VAL A 97 -8.22 12.03 -15.49
N GLU A 98 -8.21 12.42 -16.77
CA GLU A 98 -9.42 12.51 -17.56
C GLU A 98 -10.09 11.13 -17.55
N ARG A 99 -11.10 10.96 -16.69
CA ARG A 99 -12.07 9.85 -16.80
C ARG A 99 -12.81 10.05 -18.11
N ASN A 100 -12.22 9.57 -19.19
CA ASN A 100 -12.76 9.70 -20.53
C ASN A 100 -13.85 8.63 -20.70
N LEU A 101 -14.97 8.83 -19.97
CA LEU A 101 -16.14 7.95 -19.93
C LEU A 101 -16.69 7.71 -21.34
N GLY A 102 -16.55 8.70 -22.23
CA GLY A 102 -16.90 8.57 -23.65
C GLY A 102 -16.03 7.55 -24.39
N LYS A 103 -14.71 7.55 -24.18
CA LYS A 103 -13.82 6.53 -24.77
C LYS A 103 -14.10 5.13 -24.22
N VAL A 104 -14.34 5.01 -22.92
CA VAL A 104 -14.68 3.71 -22.30
C VAL A 104 -16.01 3.20 -22.85
N LYS A 105 -17.04 4.05 -22.91
CA LYS A 105 -18.33 3.70 -23.52
C LYS A 105 -18.19 3.30 -24.99
N MET A 106 -17.45 4.08 -25.78
CA MET A 106 -17.21 3.77 -27.19
C MET A 106 -16.45 2.45 -27.39
N ALA A 107 -15.47 2.16 -26.53
CA ALA A 107 -14.75 0.88 -26.55
C ALA A 107 -15.67 -0.28 -26.17
N THR A 108 -16.55 -0.11 -25.18
CA THR A 108 -17.55 -1.11 -24.79
C THR A 108 -18.56 -1.34 -25.91
N ASP A 109 -19.15 -0.30 -26.47
CA ASP A 109 -20.14 -0.40 -27.57
C ASP A 109 -19.53 -1.09 -28.80
N LYS A 110 -18.26 -0.77 -29.11
CA LYS A 110 -17.51 -1.44 -30.18
C LYS A 110 -17.29 -2.91 -29.88
N ALA A 111 -16.82 -3.24 -28.67
CA ALA A 111 -16.60 -4.63 -28.27
C ALA A 111 -17.90 -5.45 -28.32
N SER A 112 -19.03 -4.89 -27.87
CA SER A 112 -20.34 -5.54 -27.98
C SER A 112 -20.77 -5.76 -29.43
N THR A 113 -20.53 -4.78 -30.30
CA THR A 113 -20.85 -4.91 -31.73
C THR A 113 -19.98 -5.96 -32.40
N ASP A 114 -18.68 -5.97 -32.12
CA ASP A 114 -17.73 -6.97 -32.65
C ASP A 114 -18.11 -8.38 -32.18
N LEU A 115 -18.56 -8.52 -30.92
CA LEU A 115 -19.02 -9.81 -30.38
C LEU A 115 -20.30 -10.27 -31.08
N MET A 116 -21.22 -9.36 -31.38
CA MET A 116 -22.44 -9.68 -32.13
C MET A 116 -22.15 -10.09 -33.57
N VAL A 117 -21.22 -9.39 -34.24
CA VAL A 117 -20.77 -9.73 -35.60
C VAL A 117 -20.05 -11.08 -35.60
N ASN A 118 -19.17 -11.34 -34.63
CA ASN A 118 -18.49 -12.62 -34.51
C ASN A 118 -19.46 -13.77 -34.19
N ALA A 119 -20.45 -13.54 -33.33
CA ALA A 119 -21.50 -14.51 -33.04
C ALA A 119 -22.37 -14.79 -34.28
N TYR A 120 -22.73 -13.76 -35.04
CA TYR A 120 -23.48 -13.90 -36.30
C TYR A 120 -22.67 -14.70 -37.34
N ASN A 121 -21.39 -14.37 -37.53
CA ASN A 121 -20.51 -15.09 -38.44
C ASN A 121 -20.29 -16.55 -38.00
N ALA A 122 -20.17 -16.81 -36.69
CA ALA A 122 -20.09 -18.17 -36.16
C ALA A 122 -21.40 -18.95 -36.34
N MET A 123 -22.56 -18.29 -36.24
CA MET A 123 -23.87 -18.90 -36.48
C MET A 123 -24.12 -19.17 -37.97
N GLN A 124 -23.63 -18.29 -38.85
CA GLN A 124 -23.68 -18.47 -40.31
C GLN A 124 -22.62 -19.44 -40.82
N SER A 125 -21.55 -19.67 -40.04
CA SER A 125 -20.53 -20.67 -40.35
C SER A 125 -21.16 -22.04 -40.57
N ASP A 126 -20.76 -22.71 -41.64
CA ASP A 126 -21.26 -24.04 -42.01
C ASP A 126 -20.98 -25.11 -40.93
N THR A 127 -20.27 -24.76 -39.85
CA THR A 127 -20.04 -25.58 -38.66
C THR A 127 -21.31 -26.22 -38.11
N ILE A 128 -22.44 -25.49 -38.04
CA ILE A 128 -23.72 -26.07 -37.56
C ILE A 128 -24.23 -27.12 -38.55
N LYS A 129 -24.14 -26.87 -39.87
CA LYS A 129 -24.54 -27.84 -40.90
C LYS A 129 -23.65 -29.08 -40.87
N HIS A 130 -22.35 -28.91 -40.66
CA HIS A 130 -21.41 -30.02 -40.53
C HIS A 130 -21.64 -30.82 -39.24
N MET A 131 -22.01 -30.17 -38.14
CA MET A 131 -22.34 -30.84 -36.88
C MET A 131 -23.57 -31.74 -37.02
N VAL A 132 -24.65 -31.24 -37.65
CA VAL A 132 -25.84 -32.05 -37.95
C VAL A 132 -25.49 -33.21 -38.89
N ARG A 133 -24.67 -32.97 -39.93
CA ARG A 133 -24.23 -34.04 -40.84
C ARG A 133 -23.39 -35.11 -40.15
N ILE A 134 -22.52 -34.75 -39.20
CA ILE A 134 -21.76 -35.73 -38.42
C ILE A 134 -22.71 -36.59 -37.59
N GLN A 135 -23.76 -36.01 -37.00
CA GLN A 135 -24.79 -36.75 -36.27
C GLN A 135 -25.55 -37.72 -37.19
N GLU A 136 -25.98 -37.28 -38.37
CA GLU A 136 -26.62 -38.16 -39.35
C GLU A 136 -25.73 -39.35 -39.76
N ILE A 137 -24.42 -39.10 -39.97
CA ILE A 137 -23.45 -40.15 -40.30
C ILE A 137 -23.28 -41.10 -39.10
N LEU A 138 -23.11 -40.58 -37.88
CA LEU A 138 -23.00 -41.39 -36.68
C LEU A 138 -24.25 -42.25 -36.43
N ASP A 139 -25.45 -41.70 -36.63
CA ASP A 139 -26.72 -42.44 -36.50
C ASP A 139 -26.85 -43.55 -37.55
N SER A 140 -26.34 -43.32 -38.77
CA SER A 140 -26.31 -44.34 -39.81
C SER A 140 -25.28 -45.44 -39.52
N LEU A 141 -24.10 -45.08 -39.00
CA LEU A 141 -23.05 -46.02 -38.62
C LEU A 141 -23.44 -46.85 -37.38
N ALA A 142 -24.14 -46.25 -36.42
CA ALA A 142 -24.60 -46.93 -35.21
C ALA A 142 -25.58 -48.09 -35.51
N LYS A 143 -26.34 -48.04 -36.62
CA LYS A 143 -27.22 -49.14 -37.06
C LYS A 143 -26.46 -50.38 -37.52
N VAL A 144 -25.16 -50.24 -37.80
CA VAL A 144 -24.31 -51.25 -38.44
C VAL A 144 -23.08 -51.55 -37.56
N ASP A 145 -23.10 -51.15 -36.29
CA ASP A 145 -21.97 -51.21 -35.35
C ASP A 145 -20.67 -50.57 -35.91
N GLY A 146 -20.83 -49.56 -36.76
CA GLY A 146 -19.74 -48.81 -37.37
C GLY A 146 -19.17 -47.72 -36.47
N THR A 147 -17.89 -47.40 -36.62
CA THR A 147 -17.21 -46.33 -35.86
C THR A 147 -16.67 -45.27 -36.82
N LEU A 148 -17.06 -44.01 -36.63
CA LEU A 148 -16.50 -42.89 -37.39
C LEU A 148 -15.09 -42.58 -36.88
N VAL A 149 -14.10 -42.61 -37.78
CA VAL A 149 -12.68 -42.41 -37.43
C VAL A 149 -12.20 -41.02 -37.80
N ARG A 150 -12.64 -40.48 -38.95
CA ARG A 150 -12.25 -39.15 -39.40
C ARG A 150 -13.39 -38.46 -40.14
N TYR A 151 -13.61 -37.18 -39.85
CA TYR A 151 -14.46 -36.29 -40.62
C TYR A 151 -13.68 -35.01 -40.87
N GLU A 152 -13.39 -34.69 -42.13
CA GLU A 152 -12.57 -33.53 -42.50
C GLU A 152 -13.27 -32.74 -43.63
N VAL A 153 -13.30 -31.42 -43.47
CA VAL A 153 -13.86 -30.49 -44.45
C VAL A 153 -12.69 -29.76 -45.11
N LYS A 154 -12.38 -30.11 -46.37
CA LYS A 154 -11.32 -29.48 -47.17
C LYS A 154 -11.94 -28.79 -48.38
N GLY A 155 -11.85 -27.46 -48.44
CA GLY A 155 -12.22 -26.68 -49.63
C GLY A 155 -13.66 -26.85 -50.11
N GLY A 156 -14.61 -27.14 -49.20
CA GLY A 156 -16.02 -27.35 -49.53
C GLY A 156 -16.41 -28.80 -49.87
N GLN A 157 -15.46 -29.73 -49.88
CA GLN A 157 -15.71 -31.17 -49.99
C GLN A 157 -15.57 -31.85 -48.62
N VAL A 158 -16.47 -32.79 -48.32
CA VAL A 158 -16.47 -33.54 -47.06
C VAL A 158 -15.85 -34.90 -47.29
N GLU A 159 -14.71 -35.15 -46.67
CA GLU A 159 -14.10 -36.47 -46.61
C GLU A 159 -14.39 -37.10 -45.26
N TRP A 160 -14.96 -38.30 -45.24
CA TRP A 160 -15.14 -39.05 -44.01
C TRP A 160 -14.66 -40.50 -44.14
N GLU A 161 -14.13 -41.02 -43.03
CA GLU A 161 -13.60 -42.38 -42.89
C GLU A 161 -14.32 -43.05 -41.73
N ALA A 162 -14.90 -44.23 -42.00
CA ALA A 162 -15.54 -45.06 -40.98
C ALA A 162 -15.06 -46.51 -41.04
N LEU A 163 -15.09 -47.18 -39.90
CA LEU A 163 -14.83 -48.61 -39.76
C LEU A 163 -16.15 -49.34 -39.67
N LEU A 164 -16.36 -50.29 -40.59
CA LEU A 164 -17.60 -51.04 -40.71
C LEU A 164 -17.31 -52.55 -40.79
N PRO A 165 -18.23 -53.42 -40.34
CA PRO A 165 -18.15 -54.85 -40.63
C PRO A 165 -18.13 -55.09 -42.16
N PRO A 166 -17.36 -56.07 -42.66
CA PRO A 166 -17.16 -56.31 -44.09
C PRO A 166 -18.47 -56.57 -44.86
N ALA A 167 -19.52 -57.06 -44.19
CA ALA A 167 -20.83 -57.32 -44.78
C ALA A 167 -21.55 -56.06 -45.29
N PHE A 168 -21.24 -54.89 -44.73
CA PHE A 168 -21.92 -53.62 -45.06
C PHE A 168 -21.00 -52.61 -45.76
N ALA A 169 -19.73 -52.95 -45.98
CA ALA A 169 -18.74 -52.04 -46.53
C ALA A 169 -19.05 -51.58 -47.97
N GLN A 170 -19.83 -52.34 -48.73
CA GLN A 170 -20.21 -52.00 -50.11
C GLN A 170 -21.32 -50.93 -50.21
N GLU A 171 -22.16 -50.76 -49.19
CA GLU A 171 -23.27 -49.80 -49.23
C GLU A 171 -22.85 -48.35 -48.89
N TYR A 172 -21.70 -48.17 -48.22
CA TYR A 172 -21.30 -46.89 -47.61
C TYR A 172 -20.12 -46.19 -48.31
N GLY A 173 -19.43 -46.82 -49.27
CA GLY A 173 -18.38 -46.16 -50.06
C GLY A 173 -17.29 -47.06 -50.62
N THR A 174 -16.17 -46.46 -51.03
CA THR A 174 -15.00 -47.21 -51.53
C THR A 174 -14.23 -47.85 -50.38
N VAL A 175 -14.13 -49.17 -50.43
CA VAL A 175 -13.43 -50.01 -49.46
C VAL A 175 -11.91 -49.90 -49.68
N GLN A 176 -11.15 -49.42 -48.70
CA GLN A 176 -9.68 -49.52 -48.77
C GLN A 176 -9.27 -50.96 -48.46
N GLN A 177 -8.47 -51.57 -49.35
CA GLN A 177 -7.99 -52.94 -49.18
C GLN A 177 -7.00 -53.03 -48.00
N GLY A 178 -7.47 -53.61 -46.90
CA GLY A 178 -6.70 -53.93 -45.71
C GLY A 178 -7.62 -54.11 -44.51
N LEU A 179 -7.69 -55.32 -43.94
CA LEU A 179 -8.37 -55.55 -42.67
C LEU A 179 -7.54 -54.91 -41.55
N GLU A 180 -8.18 -54.08 -40.72
CA GLU A 180 -7.56 -53.67 -39.47
C GLU A 180 -7.51 -54.83 -38.48
N LYS A 181 -6.66 -54.72 -37.46
CA LYS A 181 -6.43 -55.78 -36.44
C LYS A 181 -7.70 -56.23 -35.70
N ASP A 182 -8.80 -55.48 -35.85
CA ASP A 182 -10.11 -55.70 -35.22
C ASP A 182 -11.15 -56.35 -36.16
N GLY A 183 -10.74 -56.77 -37.37
CA GLY A 183 -11.62 -57.49 -38.32
C GLY A 183 -12.61 -56.62 -39.11
N ARG A 184 -12.59 -55.29 -38.88
CA ARG A 184 -13.42 -54.29 -39.57
C ARG A 184 -12.68 -53.70 -40.78
N VAL A 185 -13.44 -53.20 -41.74
CA VAL A 185 -12.92 -52.63 -42.98
C VAL A 185 -13.08 -51.11 -42.97
N ARG A 186 -12.03 -50.40 -43.38
CA ARG A 186 -12.03 -48.95 -43.50
C ARG A 186 -12.67 -48.53 -44.82
N VAL A 187 -13.75 -47.77 -44.71
CA VAL A 187 -14.47 -47.21 -45.85
C VAL A 187 -14.17 -45.72 -45.92
N LYS A 188 -13.72 -45.25 -47.08
CA LYS A 188 -13.59 -43.83 -47.39
C LYS A 188 -14.72 -43.42 -48.32
N ALA A 189 -15.42 -42.36 -47.96
CA ALA A 189 -16.44 -41.75 -48.81
C ALA A 189 -16.20 -40.24 -48.88
N THR A 190 -16.45 -39.70 -50.07
CA THR A 190 -16.37 -38.26 -50.36
C THR A 190 -17.75 -37.80 -50.78
N ARG A 191 -18.22 -36.70 -50.22
CA ARG A 191 -19.52 -36.10 -50.56
C ARG A 191 -19.43 -34.60 -50.69
#